data_AF-A0A562IMJ2-F1
#
_entry.id   AF-A0A562IMJ2-F1
#
_cell.length_a   1.000
_cell.length_b   1.000
_cell.length_c   1.000
_cell.angle_alpha   90.00
_cell.angle_beta   90.00
_cell.angle_gamma   90.00
#
_symmetry.space_group_name_H-M   'P 1'
#
loop_
_entity.id
_entity.type
_entity.pdbx_description
1 polymer ?
#
loop_
_entity_poly.entity_id
_entity_poly.type
_entity_poly.pdbx_seq_one_letter_code
_entity_poly.pdbx_strand_id
1 'polypeptide(L)'
;MLTSLSTPARRSLSVRRPLHATVAAVDRDAARDGLPRSLARAVAWTPVVGIVVGVVLLAVARPLYYTVLREDNVVEWLQFAVCLLAAVLAGAAAVRLGRRRELLPAVLMIAVALGALLLAGEEISWGQRVFAFTTPEDLAAVNQQAEVNVHNVRVAGEFSLQAVFKVVSWLMGVAGLALALLVRGPRPVLRGPFWARVTPPLCAVPGFLGMALYWPVAVVLPVLPPLTRFQEWVEFGLHLAIAVTVLCVYLRATRPADAATDAAPTRGGWVLPVTVFAVIAVLTLVFAALTVHHGIIPVNARS
;
A
#
# COMPACT_ATOMS: atom_id res chain seq x y z
N MET A 1 10.91 67.28 8.10
CA MET A 1 11.39 66.06 7.40
C MET A 1 11.35 64.91 8.41
N LEU A 2 10.20 64.24 8.55
CA LEU A 2 10.03 63.10 9.46
C LEU A 2 9.54 61.92 8.61
N THR A 3 10.45 60.98 8.40
CA THR A 3 10.30 59.76 7.63
C THR A 3 9.39 58.79 8.38
N SER A 4 8.19 58.57 7.84
CA SER A 4 7.27 57.51 8.25
C SER A 4 7.90 56.14 7.97
N LEU A 5 8.34 55.44 9.01
CA LEU A 5 8.73 54.04 8.96
C LEU A 5 7.48 53.18 8.74
N SER A 6 7.31 52.67 7.52
CA SER A 6 6.30 51.67 7.20
C SER A 6 6.64 50.36 7.92
N THR A 7 5.73 49.93 8.80
CA THR A 7 5.83 48.66 9.50
C THR A 7 5.64 47.52 8.48
N PRO A 8 6.52 46.51 8.41
CA PRO A 8 6.33 45.41 7.48
C PRO A 8 5.12 44.59 7.91
N ALA A 9 4.12 44.46 7.02
CA ALA A 9 2.94 43.65 7.24
C ALA A 9 3.35 42.22 7.61
N ARG A 10 3.00 41.78 8.83
CA ARG A 10 3.15 40.38 9.26
C ARG A 10 2.33 39.50 8.32
N ARG A 11 3.00 38.82 7.38
CA ARG A 11 2.39 37.71 6.63
C ARG A 11 2.13 36.58 7.62
N SER A 12 0.91 36.50 8.16
CA SER A 12 0.47 35.33 8.92
C SER A 12 0.51 34.11 7.97
N LEU A 13 1.52 33.26 8.12
CA LEU A 13 1.58 31.95 7.48
C LEU A 13 0.49 31.08 8.12
N SER A 14 -0.74 31.15 7.61
CA SER A 14 -1.80 30.26 8.08
C SER A 14 -1.51 28.85 7.58
N VAL A 15 -1.49 27.88 8.51
CA VAL A 15 -1.34 26.42 8.22
C VAL A 15 -2.40 25.92 7.22
N ARG A 16 -3.50 26.66 7.05
CA ARG A 16 -4.54 26.38 6.04
C ARG A 16 -4.00 26.46 4.61
N ARG A 17 -3.11 27.42 4.29
CA ARG A 17 -2.57 27.59 2.92
C ARG A 17 -1.79 26.37 2.39
N PRO A 18 -0.83 25.77 3.13
CA PRO A 18 -0.09 24.61 2.64
C PRO A 18 -0.97 23.36 2.49
N LEU A 19 -1.91 23.10 3.41
CA LEU A 19 -2.79 21.93 3.30
C LEU A 19 -3.70 22.01 2.06
N HIS A 20 -4.32 23.17 1.81
CA HIS A 20 -5.12 23.37 0.61
C HIS A 20 -4.29 23.20 -0.66
N ALA A 21 -3.04 23.67 -0.68
CA ALA A 21 -2.14 23.49 -1.80
C ALA A 21 -1.80 22.01 -2.06
N THR A 22 -1.55 21.23 -1.00
CA THR A 22 -1.27 19.79 -1.09
C THR A 22 -2.47 19.01 -1.61
N VAL A 23 -3.67 19.24 -1.06
CA VAL A 23 -4.90 18.58 -1.53
C VAL A 23 -5.17 18.92 -2.99
N ALA A 24 -5.01 20.19 -3.37
CA ALA A 24 -5.17 20.61 -4.77
C ALA A 24 -4.10 20.02 -5.70
N ALA A 25 -2.89 19.73 -5.20
CA ALA A 25 -1.87 19.01 -5.97
C ALA A 25 -2.27 17.55 -6.20
N VAL A 26 -2.76 16.86 -5.15
CA VAL A 26 -3.28 15.49 -5.25
C VAL A 26 -4.47 15.42 -6.22
N ASP A 27 -5.40 16.36 -6.16
CA ASP A 27 -6.57 16.37 -7.06
C ASP A 27 -6.18 16.59 -8.53
N ARG A 28 -5.22 17.47 -8.78
CA ARG A 28 -4.70 17.71 -10.13
C ARG A 28 -3.95 16.49 -10.66
N ASP A 29 -3.14 15.85 -9.81
CA ASP A 29 -2.43 14.64 -10.17
C ASP A 29 -3.36 13.44 -10.42
N ALA A 30 -4.40 13.30 -9.59
CA ALA A 30 -5.45 12.31 -9.79
C ALA A 30 -6.17 12.49 -11.13
N ALA A 31 -6.51 13.73 -11.49
CA ALA A 31 -7.12 14.04 -12.78
C ALA A 31 -6.22 13.64 -13.95
N ARG A 32 -4.89 13.83 -13.84
CA ARG A 32 -3.91 13.39 -14.86
C ARG A 32 -3.89 11.89 -15.07
N ASP A 33 -4.28 11.07 -14.09
CA ASP A 33 -4.39 9.61 -14.22
C ASP A 33 -5.82 9.12 -14.49
N GLY A 34 -6.80 10.03 -14.49
CA GLY A 34 -8.20 9.67 -14.60
C GLY A 34 -8.75 9.00 -13.33
N LEU A 35 -8.09 9.23 -12.19
CA LEU A 35 -8.49 8.75 -10.87
C LEU A 35 -9.54 9.70 -10.28
N PRO A 36 -10.70 9.21 -9.78
CA PRO A 36 -11.68 10.04 -9.09
C PRO A 36 -11.04 10.78 -7.90
N ARG A 37 -11.32 12.08 -7.78
CA ARG A 37 -10.77 12.91 -6.68
C ARG A 37 -11.13 12.37 -5.30
N SER A 38 -12.34 11.84 -5.14
CA SER A 38 -12.79 11.20 -3.90
C SER A 38 -11.91 10.01 -3.53
N LEU A 39 -11.64 9.12 -4.49
CA LEU A 39 -10.77 7.95 -4.29
C LEU A 39 -9.33 8.37 -4.00
N ALA A 40 -8.77 9.33 -4.75
CA ALA A 40 -7.42 9.83 -4.53
C ALA A 40 -7.24 10.43 -3.12
N ARG A 41 -8.21 11.22 -2.67
CA ARG A 41 -8.22 11.79 -1.31
C ARG A 41 -8.40 10.70 -0.26
N ALA A 42 -9.30 9.75 -0.47
CA ALA A 42 -9.49 8.63 0.45
C ALA A 42 -8.17 7.89 0.67
N VAL A 43 -7.49 7.48 -0.41
CA VAL A 43 -6.19 6.81 -0.34
C VAL A 43 -5.13 7.66 0.37
N ALA A 44 -5.04 8.95 0.04
CA ALA A 44 -4.06 9.85 0.66
C ALA A 44 -4.30 10.02 2.18
N TRP A 45 -5.55 10.05 2.61
CA TRP A 45 -5.91 10.22 4.02
C TRP A 45 -5.91 8.92 4.82
N THR A 46 -6.05 7.75 4.18
CA THR A 46 -6.12 6.46 4.87
C THR A 46 -5.01 6.29 5.92
N PRO A 47 -3.71 6.42 5.61
CA PRO A 47 -2.66 6.23 6.62
C PRO A 47 -2.83 7.14 7.84
N VAL A 48 -3.18 8.41 7.63
CA VAL A 48 -3.39 9.40 8.69
C VAL A 48 -4.62 9.08 9.52
N VAL A 49 -5.72 8.69 8.88
CA VAL A 49 -6.97 8.31 9.56
C VAL A 49 -6.71 7.12 10.48
N GLY A 50 -5.99 6.10 10.04
CA GLY A 50 -5.71 4.96 10.91
C GLY A 50 -4.72 5.25 12.03
N ILE A 51 -3.81 6.22 11.90
CA ILE A 51 -3.04 6.74 13.05
C ILE A 51 -3.99 7.32 14.09
N VAL A 52 -4.93 8.19 13.68
CA VAL A 52 -5.89 8.82 14.60
C VAL A 52 -6.78 7.77 15.24
N VAL A 53 -7.37 6.87 14.44
CA VAL A 53 -8.22 5.78 14.94
C VAL A 53 -7.43 4.86 15.87
N GLY A 54 -6.21 4.49 15.52
CA GLY A 54 -5.34 3.66 16.35
C GLY A 54 -5.04 4.29 17.72
N VAL A 55 -4.73 5.59 17.75
CA VAL A 55 -4.53 6.34 19.01
C VAL A 55 -5.81 6.38 19.84
N VAL A 56 -6.96 6.66 19.21
CA VAL A 56 -8.26 6.66 19.91
C VAL A 56 -8.56 5.29 20.49
N LEU A 57 -8.44 4.22 19.70
CA LEU A 57 -8.65 2.85 20.16
C LEU A 57 -7.70 2.48 21.30
N LEU A 58 -6.42 2.85 21.20
CA LEU A 58 -5.46 2.60 22.28
C LEU A 58 -5.85 3.32 23.58
N ALA A 59 -6.38 4.54 23.48
CA ALA A 59 -6.78 5.35 24.63
C ALA A 59 -8.10 4.89 25.27
N VAL A 60 -9.09 4.47 24.46
CA VAL A 60 -10.47 4.25 24.95
C VAL A 60 -10.95 2.80 24.86
N ALA A 61 -10.31 1.96 24.03
CA ALA A 61 -10.74 0.59 23.73
C ALA A 61 -9.53 -0.32 23.43
N ARG A 62 -8.55 -0.35 24.34
CA ARG A 62 -7.28 -1.05 24.14
C ARG A 62 -7.39 -2.52 23.69
N PRO A 63 -8.35 -3.34 24.19
CA PRO A 63 -8.53 -4.70 23.66
C PRO A 63 -8.88 -4.71 22.17
N LEU A 64 -9.79 -3.81 21.75
CA LEU A 64 -10.22 -3.70 20.35
C LEU A 64 -9.07 -3.26 19.43
N TYR A 65 -8.17 -2.38 19.91
CA TYR A 65 -6.94 -2.01 19.19
C TYR A 65 -6.12 -3.25 18.80
N TYR A 66 -5.86 -4.14 19.77
CA TYR A 66 -5.09 -5.34 19.53
C TYR A 66 -5.84 -6.34 18.66
N THR A 67 -7.17 -6.50 18.84
CA THR A 67 -7.98 -7.41 18.01
C THR A 67 -7.96 -7.01 16.53
N VAL A 68 -8.18 -5.73 16.22
CA VAL A 68 -8.25 -5.26 14.82
C VAL A 68 -6.92 -5.43 14.08
N LEU A 69 -5.79 -5.29 14.80
CA LEU A 69 -4.42 -5.39 14.29
C LEU A 69 -3.78 -6.78 14.49
N ARG A 70 -4.57 -7.80 14.84
CA ARG A 70 -4.06 -9.16 15.00
C ARG A 70 -4.18 -9.93 13.69
N GLU A 71 -3.44 -11.04 13.58
CA GLU A 71 -3.67 -12.05 12.55
C GLU A 71 -5.14 -12.54 12.55
N ASP A 72 -5.57 -12.87 11.34
CA ASP A 72 -6.89 -13.19 10.81
C ASP A 72 -7.97 -12.14 11.05
N ASN A 73 -7.59 -10.89 11.31
CA ASN A 73 -8.53 -9.80 11.55
C ASN A 73 -8.55 -8.77 10.41
N VAL A 74 -9.32 -7.71 10.64
CA VAL A 74 -9.74 -6.74 9.63
C VAL A 74 -8.59 -6.21 8.79
N VAL A 75 -7.44 -5.86 9.40
CA VAL A 75 -6.33 -5.24 8.67
C VAL A 75 -5.61 -6.22 7.74
N GLU A 76 -5.38 -7.46 8.18
CA GLU A 76 -4.76 -8.51 7.35
C GLU A 76 -5.65 -8.90 6.16
N TRP A 77 -6.97 -9.03 6.37
CA TRP A 77 -7.91 -9.25 5.27
C TRP A 77 -7.94 -8.10 4.26
N LEU A 78 -7.75 -6.85 4.73
CA LEU A 78 -7.59 -5.70 3.86
C LEU A 78 -6.26 -5.75 3.10
N GLN A 79 -5.15 -6.16 3.75
CA GLN A 79 -3.85 -6.37 3.11
C GLN A 79 -3.94 -7.42 2.00
N PHE A 80 -4.51 -8.60 2.29
CA PHE A 80 -4.82 -9.64 1.31
C PHE A 80 -5.59 -9.08 0.10
N ALA A 81 -6.69 -8.37 0.35
CA ALA A 81 -7.54 -7.85 -0.71
C ALA A 81 -6.80 -6.84 -1.61
N VAL A 82 -6.05 -5.90 -1.04
CA VAL A 82 -5.33 -4.88 -1.84
C VAL A 82 -4.12 -5.48 -2.57
N CYS A 83 -3.42 -6.45 -1.98
CA CYS A 83 -2.32 -7.17 -2.61
C CYS A 83 -2.83 -8.00 -3.80
N LEU A 84 -3.93 -8.73 -3.63
CA LEU A 84 -4.54 -9.51 -4.72
C LEU A 84 -5.06 -8.59 -5.84
N LEU A 85 -5.65 -7.45 -5.50
CA LEU A 85 -6.07 -6.45 -6.48
C LEU A 85 -4.87 -5.91 -7.27
N ALA A 86 -3.78 -5.57 -6.57
CA ALA A 86 -2.54 -5.13 -7.20
C ALA A 86 -1.97 -6.21 -8.14
N ALA A 87 -1.97 -7.48 -7.73
CA ALA A 87 -1.48 -8.58 -8.54
C ALA A 87 -2.22 -8.71 -9.88
N VAL A 88 -3.56 -8.73 -9.83
CA VAL A 88 -4.41 -8.86 -11.02
C VAL A 88 -4.27 -7.64 -11.94
N LEU A 89 -4.30 -6.43 -11.38
CA LEU A 89 -4.17 -5.20 -12.18
C LEU A 89 -2.78 -5.03 -12.78
N ALA A 90 -1.73 -5.44 -12.08
CA ALA A 90 -0.36 -5.41 -12.58
C ALA A 90 -0.19 -6.40 -13.74
N GLY A 91 -0.71 -7.62 -13.63
CA GLY A 91 -0.74 -8.58 -14.74
C GLY A 91 -1.50 -8.02 -15.96
N ALA A 92 -2.68 -7.42 -15.73
CA ALA A 92 -3.47 -6.80 -16.78
C ALA A 92 -2.79 -5.58 -17.44
N ALA A 93 -2.00 -4.82 -16.67
CA ALA A 93 -1.18 -3.73 -17.16
C ALA A 93 0.00 -4.28 -17.98
N ALA A 94 0.69 -5.31 -17.49
CA ALA A 94 1.81 -5.96 -18.18
C ALA A 94 1.41 -6.44 -19.58
N VAL A 95 0.27 -7.14 -19.71
CA VAL A 95 -0.25 -7.61 -21.01
C VAL A 95 -0.49 -6.44 -21.97
N ARG A 96 -1.08 -5.33 -21.48
CA ARG A 96 -1.36 -4.14 -22.30
C ARG A 96 -0.06 -3.45 -22.74
N LEU A 97 0.89 -3.28 -21.82
CA LEU A 97 2.19 -2.66 -22.09
C LEU A 97 3.01 -3.50 -23.07
N GLY A 98 3.00 -4.83 -22.91
CA GLY A 98 3.66 -5.77 -23.82
C GLY A 98 3.08 -5.70 -25.23
N ARG A 99 1.75 -5.64 -25.38
CA ARG A 99 1.09 -5.45 -26.70
C ARG A 99 1.48 -4.13 -27.37
N ARG A 100 1.88 -3.12 -26.60
CA ARG A 100 2.39 -1.83 -27.08
C ARG A 100 3.91 -1.80 -27.29
N ARG A 101 4.59 -2.93 -27.10
CA ARG A 101 6.05 -3.06 -27.15
C ARG A 101 6.78 -2.19 -26.11
N GLU A 102 6.10 -1.80 -25.04
CA GLU A 102 6.70 -1.13 -23.88
C GLU A 102 7.26 -2.18 -22.91
N LEU A 103 8.31 -2.88 -23.34
CA LEU A 103 8.80 -4.09 -22.67
C LEU A 103 9.28 -3.83 -21.24
N LEU A 104 10.00 -2.74 -20.99
CA LEU A 104 10.55 -2.46 -19.65
C LEU A 104 9.43 -2.20 -18.61
N PRO A 105 8.44 -1.32 -18.84
CA PRO A 105 7.26 -1.23 -17.99
C PRO A 105 6.50 -2.56 -17.85
N ALA A 106 6.39 -3.35 -18.92
CA ALA A 106 5.69 -4.63 -18.87
C ALA A 106 6.37 -5.63 -17.93
N VAL A 107 7.70 -5.79 -18.03
CA VAL A 107 8.50 -6.65 -17.15
C VAL A 107 8.41 -6.18 -15.70
N LEU A 108 8.49 -4.87 -15.45
CA LEU A 108 8.29 -4.32 -14.11
C LEU A 108 6.90 -4.68 -13.55
N MET A 109 5.85 -4.60 -14.36
CA MET A 109 4.49 -4.97 -13.93
C MET A 109 4.33 -6.48 -13.73
N ILE A 110 5.07 -7.33 -14.44
CA ILE A 110 5.12 -8.78 -14.14
C ILE A 110 5.77 -9.00 -12.76
N ALA A 111 6.90 -8.34 -12.50
CA ALA A 111 7.57 -8.44 -11.20
C ALA A 111 6.66 -7.97 -10.05
N VAL A 112 5.95 -6.84 -10.24
CA VAL A 112 4.96 -6.35 -9.27
C VAL A 112 3.79 -7.32 -9.11
N ALA A 113 3.30 -7.93 -10.20
CA ALA A 113 2.21 -8.90 -10.14
C ALA A 113 2.58 -10.14 -9.31
N LEU A 114 3.77 -10.70 -9.56
CA LEU A 114 4.27 -11.86 -8.82
C LEU A 114 4.55 -11.52 -7.36
N GLY A 115 5.19 -10.38 -7.08
CA GLY A 115 5.45 -9.92 -5.72
C GLY A 115 4.17 -9.66 -4.93
N ALA A 116 3.17 -9.02 -5.53
CA ALA A 116 1.88 -8.76 -4.89
C ALA A 116 1.07 -10.05 -4.67
N LEU A 117 1.17 -11.03 -5.58
CA LEU A 117 0.56 -12.35 -5.38
C LEU A 117 1.23 -13.11 -4.23
N LEU A 118 2.56 -13.05 -4.14
CA LEU A 118 3.31 -13.62 -3.02
C LEU A 118 2.88 -12.98 -1.70
N LEU A 119 2.82 -11.64 -1.62
CA LEU A 119 2.34 -10.94 -0.43
C LEU A 119 0.91 -11.34 -0.08
N ALA A 120 -0.02 -11.38 -1.05
CA ALA A 120 -1.38 -11.83 -0.79
C ALA A 120 -1.43 -13.27 -0.24
N GLY A 121 -0.61 -14.18 -0.76
CA GLY A 121 -0.49 -15.54 -0.21
C GLY A 121 0.05 -15.55 1.22
N GLU A 122 1.14 -14.84 1.46
CA GLU A 122 1.78 -14.75 2.78
C GLU A 122 0.83 -14.20 3.86
N GLU A 123 0.01 -13.19 3.53
CA GLU A 123 -0.98 -12.55 4.43
C GLU A 123 -2.15 -13.46 4.83
N ILE A 124 -2.34 -14.62 4.19
CA ILE A 124 -3.38 -15.59 4.61
C ILE A 124 -2.78 -16.98 4.81
N SER A 125 -1.47 -17.06 5.01
CA SER A 125 -0.70 -18.29 5.14
C SER A 125 -1.04 -19.30 4.03
N TRP A 126 -1.06 -18.80 2.79
CA TRP A 126 -1.38 -19.50 1.55
C TRP A 126 -2.74 -20.23 1.59
N GLY A 127 -3.68 -19.71 2.39
CA GLY A 127 -5.02 -20.29 2.53
C GLY A 127 -5.09 -21.48 3.49
N GLN A 128 -4.06 -21.72 4.30
CA GLN A 128 -4.03 -22.79 5.31
C GLN A 128 -5.33 -22.88 6.11
N ARG A 129 -5.77 -21.74 6.66
CA ARG A 129 -6.98 -21.67 7.49
C ARG A 129 -8.27 -21.65 6.65
N VAL A 130 -8.20 -21.04 5.47
CA VAL A 130 -9.32 -20.98 4.51
C VAL A 130 -9.71 -22.39 4.03
N PHE A 131 -8.74 -23.27 3.79
CA PHE A 131 -8.96 -24.62 3.25
C PHE A 131 -8.74 -25.74 4.27
N ALA A 132 -8.53 -25.39 5.55
CA ALA A 132 -8.41 -26.31 6.67
C ALA A 132 -7.35 -27.41 6.53
N PHE A 133 -6.19 -27.08 5.95
CA PHE A 133 -5.04 -28.00 5.92
C PHE A 133 -4.01 -27.65 6.99
N THR A 134 -3.21 -28.65 7.38
CA THR A 134 -2.15 -28.51 8.38
C THR A 134 -0.83 -28.05 7.75
N THR A 135 0.03 -27.45 8.56
CA THR A 135 1.41 -27.12 8.15
C THR A 135 2.23 -28.42 8.06
N PRO A 136 2.94 -28.67 6.94
CA PRO A 136 3.85 -29.81 6.84
C PRO A 136 4.89 -29.81 7.95
N GLU A 137 5.24 -30.99 8.48
CA GLU A 137 6.13 -31.14 9.65
C GLU A 137 7.49 -30.45 9.43
N ASP A 138 8.10 -30.63 8.25
CA ASP A 138 9.38 -30.01 7.90
C ASP A 138 9.32 -28.47 7.93
N LEU A 139 8.20 -27.88 7.51
CA LEU A 139 8.01 -26.43 7.54
C LEU A 139 7.69 -25.97 8.97
N ALA A 140 6.85 -26.70 9.71
CA ALA A 140 6.52 -26.39 11.09
C ALA A 140 7.76 -26.40 12.00
N ALA A 141 8.76 -27.23 11.71
CA ALA A 141 10.01 -27.30 12.46
C ALA A 141 10.86 -26.02 12.37
N VAL A 142 10.73 -25.24 11.28
CA VAL A 142 11.53 -24.03 11.03
C VAL A 142 10.71 -22.74 11.01
N ASN A 143 9.37 -22.84 11.00
CA ASN A 143 8.44 -21.72 11.02
C ASN A 143 8.03 -21.39 12.47
N GLN A 144 8.22 -20.13 12.88
CA GLN A 144 7.97 -19.69 14.26
C GLN A 144 6.51 -19.81 14.74
N GLN A 145 5.56 -19.90 13.81
CA GLN A 145 4.14 -19.94 14.09
C GLN A 145 3.49 -21.26 13.64
N ALA A 146 4.29 -22.21 13.13
CA ALA A 146 3.81 -23.43 12.50
C ALA A 146 2.76 -23.15 11.42
N GLU A 147 3.04 -22.19 10.54
CA GLU A 147 2.15 -21.79 9.44
C GLU A 147 2.73 -22.10 8.06
N VAL A 148 1.84 -22.20 7.06
CA VAL A 148 2.23 -22.30 5.66
C VAL A 148 2.50 -20.90 5.12
N ASN A 149 3.59 -20.31 5.57
CA ASN A 149 4.16 -19.06 5.06
C ASN A 149 5.69 -19.08 5.18
N VAL A 150 6.34 -18.21 4.41
CA VAL A 150 7.80 -18.15 4.34
C VAL A 150 8.36 -17.08 5.27
N HIS A 151 7.66 -15.97 5.47
CA HIS A 151 8.17 -14.85 6.26
C HIS A 151 8.37 -15.19 7.76
N ASN A 152 7.74 -16.24 8.29
CA ASN A 152 7.98 -16.70 9.67
C ASN A 152 9.12 -17.72 9.82
N VAL A 153 9.75 -18.15 8.72
CA VAL A 153 10.83 -19.13 8.74
C VAL A 153 12.11 -18.55 9.35
N ARG A 154 12.78 -19.35 10.20
CA ARG A 154 14.15 -19.10 10.67
C ARG A 154 15.11 -20.08 10.01
N VAL A 155 16.04 -19.55 9.22
CA VAL A 155 17.10 -20.32 8.59
C VAL A 155 18.22 -20.56 9.59
N ALA A 156 18.55 -21.83 9.81
CA ALA A 156 19.55 -22.28 10.78
C ALA A 156 19.34 -21.76 12.22
N GLY A 157 18.10 -21.41 12.60
CA GLY A 157 17.78 -20.89 13.93
C GLY A 157 18.30 -19.46 14.22
N GLU A 158 19.02 -18.84 13.30
CA GLU A 158 19.66 -17.54 13.48
C GLU A 158 19.01 -16.46 12.59
N PHE A 159 18.85 -16.76 11.30
CA PHE A 159 18.41 -15.78 10.31
C PHE A 159 16.89 -15.80 10.11
N SER A 160 16.21 -14.70 10.45
CA SER A 160 14.76 -14.56 10.30
C SER A 160 14.39 -14.03 8.91
N LEU A 161 13.61 -14.77 8.14
CA LEU A 161 13.08 -14.26 6.86
C LEU A 161 12.15 -13.06 7.08
N GLN A 162 11.54 -12.94 8.25
CA GLN A 162 10.76 -11.77 8.64
C GLN A 162 11.61 -10.49 8.56
N ALA A 163 12.89 -10.55 8.93
CA ALA A 163 13.79 -9.40 8.83
C ALA A 163 14.01 -8.96 7.37
N VAL A 164 14.05 -9.92 6.44
CA VAL A 164 14.15 -9.62 5.00
C VAL A 164 12.91 -8.90 4.52
N PHE A 165 11.71 -9.38 4.89
CA PHE A 165 10.45 -8.72 4.53
C PHE A 165 10.38 -7.28 5.06
N LYS A 166 10.86 -7.03 6.28
CA LYS A 166 10.95 -5.68 6.88
C LYS A 166 11.87 -4.75 6.08
N VAL A 167 13.05 -5.23 5.70
CA VAL A 167 14.00 -4.45 4.88
C VAL A 167 13.44 -4.17 3.49
N VAL A 168 12.83 -5.18 2.86
CA VAL A 168 12.21 -5.03 1.54
C VAL A 168 11.05 -4.04 1.60
N SER A 169 10.17 -4.11 2.60
CA SER A 169 9.05 -3.18 2.76
C SER A 169 9.54 -1.76 2.99
N TRP A 170 10.59 -1.56 3.79
CA TRP A 170 11.26 -0.27 3.95
C TRP A 170 11.81 0.28 2.62
N LEU A 171 12.55 -0.54 1.87
CA LEU A 171 13.12 -0.14 0.56
C LEU A 171 12.02 0.23 -0.43
N MET A 172 10.89 -0.49 -0.45
CA MET A 172 9.72 -0.17 -1.26
C MET A 172 9.10 1.16 -0.83
N GLY A 173 9.00 1.43 0.47
CA GLY A 173 8.60 2.72 1.04
C GLY A 173 9.46 3.88 0.53
N VAL A 174 10.78 3.75 0.66
CA VAL A 174 11.74 4.78 0.23
C VAL A 174 11.72 4.96 -1.29
N ALA A 175 11.76 3.87 -2.06
CA ALA A 175 11.77 3.92 -3.52
C ALA A 175 10.48 4.51 -4.09
N GLY A 176 9.32 4.11 -3.56
CA GLY A 176 8.01 4.64 -3.96
C GLY A 176 7.88 6.13 -3.64
N LEU A 177 8.30 6.55 -2.44
CA LEU A 177 8.32 7.96 -2.04
C LEU A 177 9.24 8.79 -2.96
N ALA A 178 10.48 8.33 -3.17
CA ALA A 178 11.44 9.00 -4.02
C ALA A 178 10.91 9.13 -5.46
N LEU A 179 10.38 8.04 -6.04
CA LEU A 179 9.87 8.04 -7.41
C LEU A 179 8.64 8.95 -7.57
N ALA A 180 7.74 8.99 -6.58
CA ALA A 180 6.59 9.90 -6.60
C ALA A 180 7.06 11.38 -6.61
N LEU A 181 7.99 11.74 -5.72
CA LEU A 181 8.45 13.12 -5.58
C LEU A 181 9.38 13.57 -6.70
N LEU A 182 10.26 12.70 -7.19
CA LEU A 182 11.22 13.02 -8.25
C LEU A 182 10.57 13.14 -9.64
N VAL A 183 9.40 12.52 -9.85
CA VAL A 183 8.67 12.61 -11.14
C VAL A 183 7.49 13.57 -11.07
N ARG A 184 6.73 13.57 -9.96
CA ARG A 184 5.45 14.30 -9.83
C ARG A 184 5.45 15.38 -8.76
N GLY A 185 6.51 15.47 -7.97
CA GLY A 185 6.65 16.49 -6.93
C GLY A 185 6.77 17.91 -7.50
N PRO A 186 6.89 18.92 -6.61
CA PRO A 186 6.95 20.33 -7.01
C PRO A 186 8.21 20.69 -7.81
N ARG A 187 9.27 19.88 -7.72
CA ARG A 187 10.55 20.06 -8.42
C ARG A 187 10.94 18.75 -9.12
N PRO A 188 10.29 18.39 -10.24
CA PRO A 188 10.52 17.10 -10.90
C PRO A 188 11.90 17.08 -11.57
N VAL A 189 12.66 16.03 -11.25
CA VAL A 189 14.02 15.78 -11.74
C VAL A 189 14.01 14.67 -12.80
N LEU A 190 13.27 13.58 -12.54
CA LEU A 190 13.16 12.45 -13.46
C LEU A 190 12.10 12.73 -14.53
N ARG A 191 12.49 12.59 -15.81
CA ARG A 191 11.63 12.87 -16.98
C ARG A 191 11.77 11.78 -18.03
N GLY A 192 10.73 11.61 -18.82
CA GLY A 192 10.70 10.68 -19.95
C GLY A 192 9.51 9.72 -19.90
N PRO A 193 9.23 9.04 -21.03
CA PRO A 193 8.03 8.22 -21.18
C PRO A 193 7.98 7.05 -20.20
N PHE A 194 9.13 6.44 -19.89
CA PHE A 194 9.23 5.36 -18.90
C PHE A 194 8.78 5.81 -17.51
N TRP A 195 9.39 6.86 -16.97
CA TRP A 195 9.07 7.38 -15.63
C TRP A 195 7.63 7.88 -15.55
N ALA A 196 7.15 8.57 -16.57
CA ALA A 196 5.75 9.00 -16.66
C ALA A 196 4.78 7.80 -16.66
N ARG A 197 5.20 6.64 -17.16
CA ARG A 197 4.38 5.44 -17.17
C ARG A 197 4.28 4.78 -15.80
N VAL A 198 5.40 4.61 -15.10
CA VAL A 198 5.49 3.76 -13.89
C VAL A 198 5.43 4.54 -12.57
N THR A 199 5.49 5.87 -12.61
CA THR A 199 5.54 6.70 -11.39
C THR A 199 4.31 6.52 -10.50
N PRO A 200 4.48 6.44 -9.17
CA PRO A 200 3.38 6.49 -8.22
C PRO A 200 2.64 7.83 -8.25
N PRO A 201 1.30 7.83 -8.11
CA PRO A 201 0.54 9.07 -7.98
C PRO A 201 0.81 9.74 -6.62
N LEU A 202 0.61 11.06 -6.55
CA LEU A 202 0.86 11.81 -5.32
C LEU A 202 -0.05 11.37 -4.15
N CYS A 203 -1.22 10.79 -4.42
CA CYS A 203 -2.06 10.22 -3.36
C CYS A 203 -1.44 9.00 -2.67
N ALA A 204 -0.46 8.32 -3.28
CA ALA A 204 0.24 7.17 -2.69
C ALA A 204 1.34 7.57 -1.71
N VAL A 205 1.79 8.85 -1.76
CA VAL A 205 2.92 9.37 -0.95
C VAL A 205 2.74 9.10 0.55
N PRO A 206 1.57 9.31 1.17
CA PRO A 206 1.42 9.07 2.62
C PRO A 206 1.67 7.61 3.03
N GLY A 207 1.28 6.63 2.20
CA GLY A 207 1.54 5.21 2.48
C GLY A 207 3.02 4.85 2.38
N PHE A 208 3.68 5.29 1.30
CA PHE A 208 5.14 5.12 1.15
C PHE A 208 5.93 5.82 2.25
N LEU A 209 5.53 7.04 2.62
CA LEU A 209 6.14 7.81 3.70
C LEU A 209 5.97 7.10 5.05
N GLY A 210 4.78 6.56 5.33
CA GLY A 210 4.52 5.80 6.55
C GLY A 210 5.54 4.68 6.73
N MET A 211 5.72 3.84 5.70
CA MET A 211 6.69 2.74 5.73
C MET A 211 8.15 3.22 5.78
N ALA A 212 8.50 4.25 4.99
CA ALA A 212 9.85 4.80 4.96
C ALA A 212 10.29 5.34 6.33
N LEU A 213 9.35 5.86 7.13
CA LEU A 213 9.59 6.39 8.47
C LEU A 213 9.48 5.34 9.58
N TYR A 214 8.58 4.37 9.46
CA TYR A 214 8.27 3.43 10.53
C TYR A 214 9.50 2.64 10.99
N TRP A 215 10.23 1.99 10.09
CA TRP A 215 11.38 1.16 10.47
C TRP A 215 12.52 1.96 11.12
N PRO A 216 12.97 3.10 10.56
CA PRO A 216 13.96 3.94 11.24
C PRO A 216 13.51 4.38 12.64
N VAL A 217 12.24 4.75 12.81
CA VAL A 217 11.68 5.13 14.11
C VAL A 217 11.65 3.94 15.07
N ALA A 218 11.24 2.77 14.59
CA ALA A 218 11.16 1.54 15.36
C ALA A 218 12.55 1.00 15.77
N VAL A 219 13.61 1.32 15.02
CA VAL A 219 14.98 0.94 15.40
C VAL A 219 15.54 1.86 16.48
N VAL A 220 15.22 3.16 16.42
CA VAL A 220 15.80 4.17 17.34
C VAL A 220 15.03 4.29 18.65
N LEU A 221 13.70 4.17 18.61
CA LEU A 221 12.87 4.27 19.80
C LEU A 221 12.64 2.88 20.39
N PRO A 222 12.64 2.73 21.73
CA PRO A 222 12.20 1.49 22.36
C PRO A 222 10.75 1.23 21.94
N VAL A 223 10.55 0.26 21.04
CA VAL A 223 9.24 0.00 20.45
C VAL A 223 8.35 -0.58 21.53
N LEU A 224 7.44 0.25 22.03
CA LEU A 224 6.40 -0.21 22.93
C LEU A 224 5.51 -1.21 22.18
N PRO A 225 4.97 -2.25 22.85
CA PRO A 225 4.11 -3.25 22.21
C PRO A 225 2.98 -2.69 21.32
N PRO A 226 2.32 -1.56 21.66
CA PRO A 226 1.35 -0.95 20.76
C PRO A 226 1.95 -0.54 19.40
N LEU A 227 3.14 0.06 19.39
CA LEU A 227 3.79 0.52 18.16
C LEU A 227 4.21 -0.66 17.27
N THR A 228 4.70 -1.76 17.87
CA THR A 228 4.99 -3.00 17.14
C THR A 228 3.75 -3.52 16.42
N ARG A 229 2.58 -3.49 17.07
CA ARG A 229 1.31 -3.92 16.45
C ARG A 229 0.76 -2.91 15.45
N PHE A 230 1.10 -1.64 15.58
CA PHE A 230 0.73 -0.62 14.58
C PHE A 230 1.41 -0.84 13.23
N GLN A 231 2.49 -1.65 13.17
CA GLN A 231 3.14 -2.08 11.94
C GLN A 231 2.13 -2.55 10.88
N GLU A 232 1.14 -3.36 11.26
CA GLU A 232 0.15 -3.92 10.34
C GLU A 232 -0.59 -2.83 9.57
N TRP A 233 -0.92 -1.73 10.25
CA TRP A 233 -1.56 -0.59 9.60
C TRP A 233 -0.62 0.14 8.63
N VAL A 234 0.66 0.24 8.98
CA VAL A 234 1.68 0.83 8.12
C VAL A 234 1.93 -0.03 6.87
N GLU A 235 1.95 -1.35 7.02
CA GLU A 235 2.03 -2.32 5.94
C GLU A 235 0.82 -2.26 5.03
N PHE A 236 -0.39 -2.22 5.58
CA PHE A 236 -1.60 -1.93 4.82
C PHE A 236 -1.49 -0.62 4.03
N GLY A 237 -0.98 0.45 4.65
CA GLY A 237 -0.74 1.73 3.99
C GLY A 237 0.23 1.63 2.80
N LEU A 238 1.30 0.84 2.92
CA LEU A 238 2.23 0.54 1.84
C LEU A 238 1.54 -0.24 0.71
N HIS A 239 0.81 -1.31 1.05
CA HIS A 239 0.12 -2.15 0.07
C HIS A 239 -0.95 -1.37 -0.70
N LEU A 240 -1.69 -0.49 -0.01
CA LEU A 240 -2.64 0.43 -0.64
C LEU A 240 -1.95 1.42 -1.60
N ALA A 241 -0.79 1.95 -1.20
CA ALA A 241 0.02 2.84 -2.05
C ALA A 241 0.52 2.14 -3.32
N ILE A 242 0.92 0.86 -3.21
CA ILE A 242 1.30 0.03 -4.36
C ILE A 242 0.08 -0.26 -5.24
N ALA A 243 -1.06 -0.65 -4.66
CA ALA A 243 -2.28 -0.96 -5.39
C ALA A 243 -2.80 0.24 -6.19
N VAL A 244 -2.84 1.45 -5.60
CA VAL A 244 -3.24 2.66 -6.34
C VAL A 244 -2.21 3.05 -7.40
N THR A 245 -0.93 2.78 -7.17
CA THR A 245 0.13 2.98 -8.17
C THR A 245 -0.11 2.09 -9.37
N VAL A 246 -0.31 0.79 -9.15
CA VAL A 246 -0.62 -0.19 -10.20
C VAL A 246 -1.90 0.17 -10.94
N LEU A 247 -2.96 0.59 -10.23
CA LEU A 247 -4.19 1.08 -10.85
C LEU A 247 -3.91 2.25 -11.79
N CYS A 248 -3.12 3.24 -11.37
CA CYS A 248 -2.74 4.35 -12.24
C CYS A 248 -1.90 3.88 -13.44
N VAL A 249 -0.93 2.96 -13.27
CA VAL A 249 -0.17 2.40 -14.39
C VAL A 249 -1.09 1.69 -15.39
N TYR A 250 -2.04 0.90 -14.89
CA TYR A 250 -3.06 0.24 -15.68
C TYR A 250 -3.92 1.25 -16.46
N LEU A 251 -4.44 2.29 -15.79
CA LEU A 251 -5.25 3.34 -16.44
C LEU A 251 -4.44 4.07 -17.52
N ARG A 252 -3.18 4.43 -17.26
CA ARG A 252 -2.27 5.02 -18.26
C ARG A 252 -2.10 4.09 -19.47
N ALA A 253 -1.96 2.78 -19.23
CA ALA A 253 -1.84 1.78 -20.30
C ALA A 253 -3.14 1.57 -21.10
N THR A 254 -4.30 2.04 -20.62
CA THR A 254 -5.57 2.00 -21.40
C THR A 254 -5.74 3.18 -22.36
N ARG A 255 -4.97 4.26 -22.19
CA ARG A 255 -5.09 5.46 -23.04
C ARG A 255 -4.57 5.23 -24.45
N PRO A 256 -5.18 5.76 -25.51
CA PRO A 256 -4.63 5.68 -26.86
C PRO A 256 -3.18 6.19 -26.92
N ALA A 257 -2.34 5.61 -27.78
CA ALA A 257 -0.92 6.00 -27.89
C ALA A 257 -0.73 7.46 -28.29
N ASP A 258 -1.66 7.99 -29.10
CA ASP A 258 -1.64 9.37 -29.61
C ASP A 258 -2.42 10.35 -28.72
N ALA A 259 -2.97 9.88 -27.60
CA ALA A 259 -3.70 10.73 -26.69
C ALA A 259 -2.72 11.68 -25.99
N ALA A 260 -2.99 12.99 -26.06
CA ALA A 260 -2.27 13.98 -25.26
C ALA A 260 -2.26 13.53 -23.78
N THR A 261 -1.19 13.86 -23.05
CA THR A 261 -1.01 13.47 -21.64
C THR A 261 -2.17 13.89 -20.73
N ASP A 262 -2.95 14.88 -21.15
CA ASP A 262 -4.10 15.44 -20.43
C ASP A 262 -5.47 14.90 -20.92
N ALA A 263 -5.49 13.94 -21.85
CA ALA A 263 -6.72 13.35 -22.35
C ALA A 263 -7.48 12.62 -21.23
N ALA A 264 -8.79 12.87 -21.14
CA ALA A 264 -9.68 12.24 -20.17
C ALA A 264 -9.63 10.70 -20.30
N PRO A 265 -9.70 9.95 -19.19
CA PRO A 265 -9.72 8.50 -19.22
C PRO A 265 -10.89 7.98 -20.06
N THR A 266 -10.65 6.91 -20.83
CA THR A 266 -11.73 6.22 -21.54
C THR A 266 -12.64 5.53 -20.51
N ARG A 267 -13.97 5.72 -20.62
CA ARG A 267 -14.93 5.09 -19.67
C ARG A 267 -14.75 3.57 -19.55
N GLY A 268 -14.29 2.91 -20.62
CA GLY A 268 -13.99 1.47 -20.62
C GLY A 268 -12.80 1.05 -19.75
N GLY A 269 -11.88 1.96 -19.41
CA GLY A 269 -10.72 1.65 -18.56
C GLY A 269 -11.11 1.15 -17.17
N TRP A 270 -12.23 1.61 -16.62
CA TRP A 270 -12.66 1.30 -15.25
C TRP A 270 -13.43 -0.02 -15.10
N VAL A 271 -13.88 -0.64 -16.20
CA VAL A 271 -14.67 -1.88 -16.14
C VAL A 271 -13.91 -2.98 -15.42
N LEU A 272 -12.68 -3.27 -15.85
CA LEU A 272 -11.87 -4.33 -15.23
C LEU A 272 -11.53 -4.03 -13.76
N PRO A 273 -10.99 -2.86 -13.36
CA PRO A 273 -10.75 -2.54 -11.96
C PRO A 273 -11.97 -2.69 -11.05
N VAL A 274 -13.14 -2.21 -11.49
CA VAL A 274 -14.38 -2.29 -10.71
C VAL A 274 -14.84 -3.74 -10.57
N THR A 275 -14.83 -4.51 -11.66
CA THR A 275 -15.20 -5.93 -11.63
C THR A 275 -14.26 -6.74 -10.74
N VAL A 276 -12.94 -6.55 -10.88
CA VAL A 276 -11.94 -7.25 -10.08
C VAL A 276 -12.08 -6.88 -8.60
N PHE A 277 -12.27 -5.59 -8.28
CA PHE A 277 -12.52 -5.16 -6.91
C PHE A 277 -13.76 -5.84 -6.30
N ALA A 278 -14.87 -5.89 -7.04
CA ALA A 278 -16.10 -6.53 -6.57
C ALA A 278 -15.92 -8.04 -6.32
N VAL A 279 -15.24 -8.74 -7.23
CA VAL A 279 -14.93 -10.18 -7.09
C VAL A 279 -14.02 -10.42 -5.89
N ILE A 280 -12.96 -9.63 -5.72
CA ILE A 280 -12.03 -9.77 -4.60
C ILE A 280 -12.73 -9.46 -3.28
N ALA A 281 -13.58 -8.44 -3.22
CA ALA A 281 -14.34 -8.13 -2.00
C ALA A 281 -15.22 -9.32 -1.56
N VAL A 282 -15.93 -9.95 -2.50
CA VAL A 282 -16.72 -11.17 -2.19
C VAL A 282 -15.80 -12.32 -1.77
N LEU A 283 -14.69 -12.53 -2.49
CA LEU A 283 -13.73 -13.59 -2.17
C LEU A 283 -13.15 -13.42 -0.76
N THR A 284 -12.73 -12.22 -0.39
CA THR A 284 -12.20 -11.89 0.94
C THR A 284 -13.23 -12.18 2.03
N LEU A 285 -14.50 -11.81 1.81
CA LEU A 285 -15.57 -12.11 2.78
C LEU A 285 -15.82 -13.62 2.93
N VAL A 286 -15.83 -14.36 1.81
CA VAL A 286 -15.99 -15.81 1.83
C VAL A 286 -14.81 -16.47 2.54
N PHE A 287 -13.58 -16.06 2.25
CA PHE A 287 -12.38 -16.62 2.86
C PHE A 287 -12.31 -16.30 4.36
N ALA A 288 -12.65 -15.08 4.76
CA ALA A 288 -12.76 -14.72 6.17
C ALA A 288 -13.81 -15.57 6.90
N ALA A 289 -14.98 -15.78 6.28
CA ALA A 289 -16.03 -16.62 6.84
C ALA A 289 -15.59 -18.09 6.97
N LEU A 290 -14.88 -18.63 5.98
CA LEU A 290 -14.34 -20.00 6.02
C LEU A 290 -13.27 -20.14 7.10
N THR A 291 -12.35 -19.18 7.24
CA THR A 291 -11.36 -19.17 8.31
C THR A 291 -12.03 -19.21 9.70
N VAL A 292 -13.08 -18.40 9.90
CA VAL A 292 -13.87 -18.44 11.14
C VAL A 292 -14.60 -19.77 11.31
N HIS A 293 -15.19 -20.31 10.25
CA HIS A 293 -15.93 -21.57 10.27
C HIS A 293 -15.04 -22.77 10.66
N HIS A 294 -13.83 -22.84 10.10
CA HIS A 294 -12.89 -23.92 10.39
C HIS A 294 -12.25 -23.82 11.78
N GLY A 295 -12.23 -22.61 12.38
CA GLY A 295 -11.79 -22.42 13.76
C GLY A 295 -10.30 -22.73 14.00
N ILE A 296 -9.48 -22.74 12.95
CA ILE A 296 -8.03 -22.93 13.07
C ILE A 296 -7.42 -21.61 13.52
N ILE A 297 -7.00 -21.56 14.78
CA ILE A 297 -6.44 -20.35 15.40
C ILE A 297 -4.91 -20.39 15.31
N PRO A 298 -4.26 -19.34 14.73
CA PRO A 298 -2.81 -19.16 14.73
C PRO A 298 -2.20 -19.34 16.13
N VAL A 299 -0.95 -19.79 16.20
CA VAL A 299 -0.29 -20.03 17.49
C VAL A 299 -0.15 -18.75 18.31
N ASN A 300 0.17 -17.63 17.65
CA ASN A 300 0.33 -16.31 18.26
C ASN A 300 -1.01 -15.59 18.56
N ALA A 301 -2.14 -16.12 18.09
CA ALA A 301 -3.48 -15.63 18.37
C ALA A 301 -4.00 -16.15 19.72
N ARG A 302 -3.23 -17.00 20.40
CA ARG A 302 -3.56 -17.56 21.73
C ARG A 302 -2.89 -16.82 22.89
N SER A 303 -2.03 -15.84 22.62
CA SER A 303 -1.36 -14.96 23.59
C SER A 303 -1.84 -13.52 23.53
#